data_AF-A0A496A3Q0-F1
#
_entry.id   AF-A0A496A3Q0-F1
#
_cell.length_a   1.000
_cell.length_b   1.000
_cell.length_c   1.000
_cell.angle_alpha   90.00
_cell.angle_beta   90.00
_cell.angle_gamma   90.00
#
_symmetry.space_group_name_H-M   'P 1'
#
loop_
_entity.id
_entity.type
_entity.pdbx_description
1 polymer ?
#
loop_
_entity_poly.entity_id
_entity_poly.type
_entity_poly.pdbx_seq_one_letter_code
_entity_poly.pdbx_strand_id
1 'polypeptide(L)'
;MNWLTNHKRLSRLAETDETLTPSQLSARDVLLDTIHAEETRINLWGGPGTGKTFLAHYLHHRADVIYFSYQHHYDRRVSQHSVVAIDNAPYIRQEARGLYDSIRWGDKDYKGPKVILITRKPIADAVRRIELTLTDTDIVHIENIIRQQFGESDFESFSQYDRQPSGLWWYVKNLCCSIDC
;
A
#
# COMPACT_ATOMS: atom_id res chain seq x y z
N MET A 1 -5.81 -8.42 -23.26
CA MET A 1 -5.74 -9.22 -22.01
C MET A 1 -6.52 -8.48 -20.92
N ASN A 2 -7.43 -9.12 -20.17
CA ASN A 2 -8.37 -8.42 -19.27
C ASN A 2 -7.68 -7.88 -17.98
N TRP A 3 -7.88 -6.59 -17.67
CA TRP A 3 -7.38 -5.91 -16.45
C TRP A 3 -7.70 -6.67 -15.16
N LEU A 4 -8.88 -7.27 -15.05
CA LEU A 4 -9.26 -8.08 -13.88
C LEU A 4 -8.34 -9.28 -13.69
N THR A 5 -7.85 -9.89 -14.77
CA THR A 5 -6.92 -11.02 -14.72
C THR A 5 -5.54 -10.56 -14.24
N ASN A 6 -5.05 -9.42 -14.73
CA ASN A 6 -3.76 -8.87 -14.32
C ASN A 6 -3.80 -8.34 -12.88
N HIS A 7 -4.88 -7.68 -12.48
CA HIS A 7 -5.10 -7.25 -11.10
C HIS A 7 -5.11 -8.45 -10.14
N LYS A 8 -5.85 -9.53 -10.46
CA LYS A 8 -5.83 -10.77 -9.66
C LYS A 8 -4.45 -11.42 -9.60
N ARG A 9 -3.69 -11.41 -10.70
CA ARG A 9 -2.31 -11.91 -10.72
C ARG A 9 -1.39 -11.08 -9.82
N LEU A 10 -1.45 -9.76 -9.91
CA LEU A 10 -0.66 -8.86 -9.05
C LEU A 10 -1.04 -9.00 -7.57
N SER A 11 -2.32 -9.13 -7.24
CA SER A 11 -2.75 -9.33 -5.86
C SER A 11 -2.27 -10.68 -5.30
N ARG A 12 -2.19 -11.72 -6.14
CA ARG A 12 -1.55 -13.00 -5.75
C ARG A 12 -0.05 -12.87 -5.50
N LEU A 13 0.64 -11.96 -6.20
CA LEU A 13 2.06 -11.72 -5.93
C LEU A 13 2.25 -11.18 -4.52
N ALA A 14 1.38 -10.27 -4.08
CA ALA A 14 1.38 -9.73 -2.72
C ALA A 14 1.17 -10.79 -1.62
N GLU A 15 0.94 -12.06 -1.98
CA GLU A 15 0.91 -13.17 -1.04
C GLU A 15 2.32 -13.68 -0.69
N THR A 16 3.44 -13.21 -1.24
CA THR A 16 4.78 -13.79 -0.91
C THR A 16 5.84 -12.74 -0.64
N ASP A 17 6.71 -13.01 0.34
CA ASP A 17 7.84 -12.13 0.71
C ASP A 17 8.82 -11.90 -0.44
N GLU A 18 8.99 -12.90 -1.31
CA GLU A 18 9.88 -12.84 -2.48
C GLU A 18 9.50 -11.73 -3.46
N THR A 19 8.24 -11.30 -3.44
CA THR A 19 7.74 -10.25 -4.34
C THR A 19 7.88 -8.85 -3.76
N LEU A 20 8.13 -8.73 -2.45
CA LEU A 20 8.38 -7.43 -1.85
C LEU A 20 9.77 -6.96 -2.25
N THR A 21 9.87 -5.69 -2.61
CA THR A 21 11.17 -5.07 -2.86
C THR A 21 11.94 -4.89 -1.54
N PRO A 22 13.27 -4.73 -1.56
CA PRO A 22 14.04 -4.47 -0.35
C PRO A 22 13.51 -3.30 0.51
N SER A 23 13.09 -2.20 -0.11
CA SER A 23 12.49 -1.07 0.63
C SER A 23 11.13 -1.40 1.22
N GLN A 24 10.33 -2.24 0.54
CA GLN A 24 9.04 -2.70 1.08
C GLN A 24 9.22 -3.69 2.24
N LEU A 25 10.23 -4.57 2.17
CA LEU A 25 10.60 -5.46 3.28
C LEU A 25 11.02 -4.65 4.50
N SER A 26 11.89 -3.65 4.32
CA SER A 26 12.29 -2.77 5.42
C SER A 26 11.10 -1.99 6.00
N ALA A 27 10.23 -1.43 5.16
CA ALA A 27 9.04 -0.73 5.62
C ALA A 27 8.04 -1.67 6.33
N ARG A 28 7.89 -2.91 5.87
CA ARG A 28 7.10 -3.96 6.53
C ARG A 28 7.64 -4.22 7.94
N ASP A 29 8.93 -4.46 8.08
CA ASP A 29 9.53 -4.81 9.37
C ASP A 29 9.34 -3.67 10.38
N VAL A 30 9.58 -2.42 9.95
CA VAL A 30 9.34 -1.23 10.78
C VAL A 30 7.85 -1.08 11.13
N LEU A 31 6.93 -1.40 10.22
CA LEU A 31 5.49 -1.38 10.48
C LEU A 31 5.10 -2.40 11.54
N LEU A 32 5.58 -3.64 11.42
CA LEU A 32 5.29 -4.71 12.38
C LEU A 32 5.85 -4.39 13.76
N ASP A 33 7.10 -3.92 13.84
CA ASP A 33 7.71 -3.47 15.09
C ASP A 33 6.92 -2.33 15.72
N THR A 34 6.48 -1.37 14.91
CA THR A 34 5.65 -0.25 15.36
C THR A 34 4.30 -0.73 15.91
N ILE A 35 3.66 -1.68 15.23
CA ILE A 35 2.40 -2.29 15.68
C ILE A 35 2.62 -3.01 17.03
N HIS A 36 3.73 -3.73 17.20
CA HIS A 36 4.08 -4.42 18.44
C HIS A 36 4.44 -3.47 19.58
N ALA A 37 5.02 -2.31 19.28
CA ALA A 37 5.35 -1.26 20.25
C ALA A 37 4.12 -0.48 20.78
N GLU A 38 2.89 -0.95 20.51
CA GLU A 38 1.63 -0.34 20.93
C GLU A 38 1.38 1.08 20.36
N GLU A 39 2.06 1.45 19.27
CA GLU A 39 1.75 2.67 18.53
C GLU A 39 0.39 2.53 17.84
N THR A 40 -0.50 3.48 18.10
CA THR A 40 -1.91 3.39 17.68
C THR A 40 -2.24 4.25 16.46
N ARG A 41 -1.35 5.20 16.10
CA ARG A 41 -1.50 6.08 14.95
C ARG A 41 -0.23 6.05 14.10
N ILE A 42 -0.33 5.42 12.95
CA ILE A 42 0.80 5.13 12.08
C ILE A 42 0.51 5.73 10.70
N ASN A 43 1.44 6.49 10.16
CA ASN A 43 1.36 7.01 8.81
C ASN A 43 2.41 6.33 7.92
N LEU A 44 1.96 5.44 7.04
CA LEU A 44 2.76 4.95 5.92
C LEU A 44 2.60 5.93 4.76
N TRP A 45 3.69 6.57 4.33
CA TRP A 45 3.62 7.59 3.29
C TRP A 45 4.72 7.42 2.25
N GLY A 46 4.54 8.05 1.09
CA GLY A 46 5.51 8.00 0.01
C GLY A 46 4.91 8.48 -1.30
N GLY A 47 5.77 8.79 -2.27
CA GLY A 47 5.35 9.30 -3.59
C GLY A 47 4.40 8.36 -4.35
N PRO A 48 3.72 8.84 -5.40
CA PRO A 48 2.95 7.98 -6.30
C PRO A 48 3.82 6.82 -6.82
N GLY A 49 3.24 5.63 -6.92
CA GLY A 49 3.95 4.48 -7.50
C GLY A 49 4.93 3.75 -6.57
N THR A 50 5.20 4.22 -5.35
CA THR A 50 6.19 3.57 -4.45
C THR A 50 5.79 2.21 -3.88
N GLY A 51 4.64 1.67 -4.26
CA GLY A 51 4.19 0.33 -3.84
C GLY A 51 3.49 0.27 -2.48
N LYS A 52 3.08 1.41 -1.90
CA LYS A 52 2.33 1.45 -0.63
C LYS A 52 1.09 0.55 -0.62
N THR A 53 0.26 0.64 -1.68
CA THR A 53 -0.94 -0.18 -1.83
C THR A 53 -0.59 -1.67 -1.92
N PHE A 54 0.52 -2.02 -2.60
CA PHE A 54 0.98 -3.40 -2.68
C PHE A 54 1.40 -3.93 -1.30
N LEU A 55 2.19 -3.14 -0.55
CA LEU A 55 2.56 -3.47 0.82
C LEU A 55 1.34 -3.60 1.75
N ALA A 56 0.33 -2.74 1.58
CA ALA A 56 -0.90 -2.82 2.36
C ALA A 56 -1.69 -4.12 2.09
N HIS A 57 -1.76 -4.55 0.83
CA HIS A 57 -2.33 -5.85 0.46
C HIS A 57 -1.53 -7.00 1.04
N TYR A 58 -0.20 -6.93 1.00
CA TYR A 58 0.66 -7.93 1.63
C TYR A 58 0.36 -8.05 3.13
N LEU A 59 0.32 -6.93 3.86
CA LEU A 59 0.01 -6.92 5.29
C LEU A 59 -1.38 -7.46 5.58
N HIS A 60 -2.35 -7.20 4.69
CA HIS A 60 -3.69 -7.75 4.81
C HIS A 60 -3.73 -9.27 4.71
N HIS A 61 -2.94 -9.83 3.80
CA HIS A 61 -2.91 -11.28 3.59
C HIS A 61 -2.00 -12.03 4.56
N ARG A 62 -0.98 -11.37 5.13
CA ARG A 62 0.10 -12.04 5.87
C ARG A 62 0.34 -11.57 7.31
N ALA A 63 -0.25 -10.46 7.72
CA ALA A 63 0.01 -9.84 9.03
C ALA A 63 -1.25 -9.40 9.78
N ASP A 64 -2.40 -10.02 9.48
CA ASP A 64 -3.69 -9.77 10.14
C ASP A 64 -4.12 -8.29 10.17
N VAL A 65 -3.71 -7.51 9.15
CA VAL A 65 -4.13 -6.12 8.99
C VAL A 65 -5.44 -6.07 8.21
N ILE A 66 -6.45 -5.37 8.69
CA ILE A 66 -7.71 -5.19 7.96
C ILE A 66 -7.56 -4.00 7.02
N TYR A 67 -7.62 -4.26 5.72
CA TYR A 67 -7.39 -3.24 4.70
C TYR A 67 -8.69 -2.66 4.14
N PHE A 68 -8.73 -1.35 4.01
CA PHE A 68 -9.77 -0.60 3.32
C PHE A 68 -9.14 0.35 2.30
N SER A 69 -9.61 0.30 1.05
CA SER A 69 -9.06 1.13 -0.03
C SER A 69 -9.32 2.63 0.09
N TYR A 70 -10.34 2.99 0.88
CA TYR A 70 -10.76 4.37 1.16
C TYR A 70 -11.46 4.45 2.52
N GLN A 71 -11.43 5.62 3.15
CA GLN A 71 -12.03 5.86 4.47
C GLN A 71 -13.53 5.53 4.56
N HIS A 72 -14.30 5.71 3.48
CA HIS A 72 -15.74 5.45 3.47
C HIS A 72 -16.09 3.97 3.38
N HIS A 73 -15.11 3.10 3.12
CA HIS A 73 -15.28 1.65 3.16
C HIS A 73 -15.07 1.06 4.56
N TYR A 74 -14.60 1.86 5.52
CA TYR A 74 -14.34 1.39 6.88
C TYR A 74 -15.61 0.82 7.54
N ASP A 75 -15.53 -0.42 8.02
CA ASP A 75 -16.58 -1.08 8.79
C ASP A 75 -16.34 -0.89 10.29
N ARG A 76 -17.28 -0.23 10.98
CA ARG A 76 -17.21 0.01 12.44
C ARG A 76 -17.31 -1.25 13.28
N ARG A 77 -17.65 -2.41 12.70
CA ARG A 77 -17.68 -3.70 13.38
C ARG A 77 -16.30 -4.33 13.57
N VAL A 78 -15.24 -3.70 13.06
CA VAL A 78 -13.86 -4.15 13.30
C VAL A 78 -13.55 -4.18 14.80
N SER A 79 -12.91 -5.25 15.25
CA SER A 79 -12.51 -5.40 16.65
C SER A 79 -11.55 -4.29 17.08
N GLN A 80 -11.71 -3.80 18.31
CA GLN A 80 -10.79 -2.83 18.92
C GLN A 80 -9.34 -3.33 19.04
N HIS A 81 -9.11 -4.64 18.97
CA HIS A 81 -7.78 -5.24 19.02
C HIS A 81 -7.13 -5.41 17.63
N SER A 82 -7.87 -5.09 16.55
CA SER A 82 -7.36 -5.22 15.19
C SER A 82 -6.40 -4.09 14.82
N VAL A 83 -5.64 -4.32 13.76
CA VAL A 83 -4.91 -3.28 13.04
C VAL A 83 -5.67 -2.97 11.76
N VAL A 84 -5.92 -1.69 11.49
CA VAL A 84 -6.67 -1.23 10.33
C VAL A 84 -5.76 -0.38 9.44
N ALA A 85 -5.69 -0.71 8.16
CA ALA A 85 -5.04 0.11 7.15
C ALA A 85 -6.07 0.79 6.24
N ILE A 86 -5.99 2.12 6.12
CA ILE A 86 -6.83 2.91 5.22
C ILE A 86 -5.95 3.47 4.10
N ASP A 87 -6.16 2.98 2.88
CA ASP A 87 -5.52 3.54 1.68
C ASP A 87 -6.17 4.84 1.23
N ASN A 88 -5.40 5.62 0.46
CA ASN A 88 -5.81 6.92 -0.08
C ASN A 88 -6.36 7.85 1.01
N ALA A 89 -5.80 7.77 2.22
CA ALA A 89 -6.20 8.59 3.35
C ALA A 89 -5.83 10.06 3.13
N PRO A 90 -6.55 11.01 3.75
CA PRO A 90 -6.16 12.40 3.75
C PRO A 90 -4.80 12.58 4.45
N TYR A 91 -3.96 13.46 3.91
CA TYR A 91 -2.67 13.83 4.53
C TYR A 91 -2.72 15.20 5.23
N ILE A 92 -3.80 15.96 5.03
CA ILE A 92 -4.02 17.23 5.70
C ILE A 92 -4.23 16.94 7.18
N ARG A 93 -3.45 17.60 8.04
CA ARG A 93 -3.37 17.32 9.48
C ARG A 93 -4.75 17.17 10.15
N GLN A 94 -5.64 18.14 9.93
CA GLN A 94 -6.95 18.16 10.58
C GLN A 94 -7.84 16.99 10.12
N GLU A 95 -7.87 16.70 8.83
CA GLU A 95 -8.63 15.60 8.25
C GLU A 95 -8.10 14.24 8.70
N ALA A 96 -6.78 14.05 8.66
CA ALA A 96 -6.13 12.83 9.11
C ALA A 96 -6.38 12.57 10.60
N ARG A 97 -6.25 13.60 11.43
CA ARG A 97 -6.57 13.52 12.87
C ARG A 97 -8.03 13.13 13.08
N GLY A 98 -8.96 13.82 12.42
CA GLY A 98 -10.38 13.49 12.49
C GLY A 98 -10.68 12.04 12.08
N LEU A 99 -9.97 11.53 11.07
CA LEU A 99 -10.10 10.14 10.63
C LEU A 99 -9.57 9.16 11.69
N TYR A 100 -8.35 9.36 12.22
CA TYR A 100 -7.83 8.55 13.33
C TYR A 100 -8.80 8.50 14.50
N ASP A 101 -9.33 9.66 14.86
CA ASP A 101 -10.21 9.86 16.00
C ASP A 101 -11.55 9.15 15.79
N SER A 102 -12.12 9.26 14.58
CA SER A 102 -13.38 8.59 14.21
C SER A 102 -13.28 7.06 14.21
N ILE A 103 -12.12 6.53 13.84
CA ILE A 103 -11.87 5.07 13.82
C ILE A 103 -11.62 4.56 15.24
N ARG A 104 -10.83 5.30 16.04
CA ARG A 104 -10.41 4.86 17.37
C ARG A 104 -11.44 5.09 18.48
N TRP A 105 -12.23 6.15 18.38
CA TRP A 105 -13.14 6.59 19.45
C TRP A 105 -14.61 6.54 19.05
N GLY A 106 -14.93 5.72 18.04
CA GLY A 106 -16.31 5.38 17.71
C GLY A 106 -17.05 4.67 18.86
N ASP A 107 -16.30 4.09 19.82
CA ASP A 107 -16.82 3.41 21.00
C ASP A 107 -16.46 4.13 22.31
N LYS A 108 -17.31 3.92 23.33
CA LYS A 108 -17.33 4.64 24.62
C LYS A 108 -16.09 4.42 25.50
N ASP A 109 -15.25 3.43 25.20
CA ASP A 109 -14.19 2.97 26.09
C ASP A 109 -12.82 3.59 25.79
N TYR A 110 -12.74 4.59 24.88
CA TYR A 110 -11.51 5.24 24.42
C TYR A 110 -10.42 4.28 23.90
N LYS A 111 -10.82 3.04 23.61
CA LYS A 111 -10.02 1.99 23.01
C LYS A 111 -10.60 1.70 21.64
N GLY A 112 -9.71 1.55 20.68
CA GLY A 112 -10.05 1.26 19.30
C GLY A 112 -8.83 0.71 18.58
N PRO A 113 -9.01 0.23 17.34
CA PRO A 113 -7.96 -0.45 16.61
C PRO A 113 -6.72 0.43 16.43
N LYS A 114 -5.57 -0.20 16.22
CA LYS A 114 -4.38 0.49 15.72
C LYS A 114 -4.66 0.90 14.28
N VAL A 115 -4.33 2.13 13.90
CA VAL A 115 -4.68 2.66 12.58
C VAL A 115 -3.43 3.04 11.80
N ILE A 116 -3.34 2.52 10.58
CA ILE A 116 -2.35 2.86 9.57
C ILE A 116 -3.05 3.71 8.51
N LEU A 117 -2.75 5.00 8.43
CA LEU A 117 -3.18 5.84 7.31
C LEU A 117 -2.10 5.84 6.23
N ILE A 118 -2.48 5.39 5.04
CA ILE A 118 -1.60 5.34 3.88
C ILE A 118 -1.84 6.57 3.03
N THR A 119 -0.79 7.37 2.85
CA THR A 119 -0.90 8.69 2.22
C THR A 119 0.17 8.93 1.17
N ARG A 120 -0.04 9.94 0.31
CA ARG A 120 0.96 10.38 -0.68
C ARG A 120 2.02 11.34 -0.12
N LYS A 121 1.77 11.89 1.07
CA LYS A 121 2.60 12.90 1.74
C LYS A 121 2.58 12.63 3.25
N PRO A 122 3.63 13.02 3.99
CA PRO A 122 3.65 12.81 5.44
C PRO A 122 2.56 13.63 6.11
N ILE A 123 1.89 13.04 7.10
CA ILE A 123 0.96 13.76 7.98
C ILE A 123 1.79 14.57 8.99
N ALA A 124 1.60 15.89 9.00
CA ALA A 124 2.25 16.80 9.96
C ALA A 124 1.55 16.78 11.32
N ASP A 125 1.52 15.62 11.98
CA ASP A 125 0.93 15.43 13.31
C ASP A 125 1.78 14.52 14.21
N ALA A 126 1.39 14.39 15.47
CA ALA A 126 2.00 13.45 16.42
C ALA A 126 1.57 11.99 16.11
N VAL A 127 2.17 11.43 15.06
CA VAL A 127 1.97 10.06 14.59
C VAL A 127 3.31 9.43 14.22
N ARG A 128 3.42 8.11 14.30
CA ARG A 128 4.61 7.39 13.82
C ARG A 128 4.62 7.44 12.29
N ARG A 129 5.62 8.08 11.69
CA ARG A 129 5.75 8.21 10.23
C ARG A 129 6.75 7.20 9.70
N ILE A 130 6.34 6.46 8.67
CA ILE A 130 7.15 5.47 7.96
C ILE A 130 7.10 5.85 6.48
N GLU A 131 8.25 6.18 5.91
CA GLU A 131 8.37 6.55 4.50
C GLU A 131 8.69 5.31 3.68
N LEU A 132 7.99 5.15 2.56
CA LEU A 132 8.29 4.16 1.53
C LEU A 132 8.70 4.88 0.25
N THR A 133 9.97 4.73 -0.09
CA THR A 133 10.62 5.31 -1.27
C THR A 133 11.14 4.20 -2.16
N LEU A 134 11.08 4.41 -3.47
CA LEU A 134 11.67 3.50 -4.46
C LEU A 134 13.15 3.83 -4.63
N THR A 135 13.98 2.80 -4.55
CA THR A 135 15.40 2.83 -4.89
C THR A 135 15.63 2.17 -6.24
N ASP A 136 16.81 2.37 -6.84
CA ASP A 136 17.19 1.70 -8.09
C ASP A 136 17.18 0.16 -7.92
N THR A 137 17.56 -0.33 -6.73
CA THR A 137 17.49 -1.76 -6.41
C THR A 137 16.06 -2.28 -6.42
N ASP A 138 15.10 -1.49 -5.93
CA ASP A 138 13.69 -1.88 -5.98
C ASP A 138 13.18 -1.96 -7.42
N ILE A 139 13.62 -1.04 -8.29
CA ILE A 139 13.24 -1.03 -9.71
C ILE A 139 13.74 -2.32 -10.39
N VAL A 140 15.02 -2.65 -10.23
CA VAL A 140 15.58 -3.90 -10.79
C VAL A 140 14.84 -5.13 -10.26
N HIS A 141 14.49 -5.16 -8.97
CA HIS A 141 13.73 -6.26 -8.37
C HIS A 141 12.34 -6.40 -9.00
N ILE A 142 11.64 -5.29 -9.14
CA ILE A 142 10.33 -5.20 -9.79
C ILE A 142 10.39 -5.70 -11.24
N GLU A 143 11.38 -5.27 -12.01
CA GLU A 143 11.56 -5.70 -13.40
C GLU A 143 11.76 -7.21 -13.49
N ASN A 144 12.57 -7.77 -12.61
CA ASN A 144 12.80 -9.22 -12.54
C ASN A 144 11.51 -9.99 -12.22
N ILE A 145 10.72 -9.52 -11.25
CA ILE A 145 9.41 -10.11 -10.95
C ILE A 145 8.50 -10.04 -12.18
N ILE A 146 8.42 -8.89 -12.84
CA ILE A 146 7.56 -8.73 -14.03
C ILE A 146 7.99 -9.72 -15.11
N ARG A 147 9.29 -9.82 -15.42
CA ARG A 147 9.81 -10.76 -16.44
C ARG A 147 9.47 -12.21 -16.10
N GLN A 148 9.63 -12.61 -14.84
CA GLN A 148 9.30 -13.96 -14.38
C GLN A 148 7.80 -14.28 -14.49
N GLN A 149 6.93 -13.29 -14.26
CA GLN A 149 5.49 -13.49 -14.20
C GLN A 149 4.78 -13.32 -15.55
N PHE A 150 5.35 -12.52 -16.46
CA PHE A 150 4.71 -12.13 -17.72
C PHE A 150 5.53 -12.48 -18.98
N GLY A 151 6.81 -12.87 -18.87
CA GLY A 151 7.67 -13.25 -20.01
C GLY A 151 8.40 -12.08 -20.68
N GLU A 152 9.43 -12.38 -21.50
CA GLU A 152 10.32 -11.38 -22.12
C GLU A 152 9.67 -10.57 -23.26
N SER A 153 8.75 -11.18 -24.02
CA SER A 153 8.15 -10.58 -25.22
C SER A 153 7.25 -9.38 -24.93
N ASP A 154 6.68 -9.32 -23.73
CA ASP A 154 5.94 -8.15 -23.31
C ASP A 154 6.94 -7.03 -22.93
N PHE A 155 8.09 -7.36 -22.29
CA PHE A 155 9.04 -6.43 -21.66
C PHE A 155 9.64 -5.37 -22.61
N GLU A 156 9.95 -5.70 -23.86
CA GLU A 156 10.58 -4.77 -24.81
C GLU A 156 9.67 -3.62 -25.26
N SER A 157 8.35 -3.79 -25.20
CA SER A 157 7.38 -2.71 -25.46
C SER A 157 7.31 -1.66 -24.34
N PHE A 158 7.89 -1.95 -23.16
CA PHE A 158 7.79 -1.12 -21.96
C PHE A 158 8.90 -0.09 -21.78
N SER A 159 10.10 -0.36 -22.29
CA SER A 159 11.26 0.54 -22.15
C SER A 159 11.06 1.91 -22.83
N GLN A 160 10.04 2.06 -23.67
CA GLN A 160 9.69 3.34 -24.31
C GLN A 160 8.80 4.25 -23.46
N TYR A 161 8.24 3.76 -22.33
CA TYR A 161 7.31 4.51 -21.46
C TYR A 161 7.97 5.10 -20.19
N ASP A 162 9.30 5.06 -20.09
CA ASP A 162 10.14 5.49 -18.97
C ASP A 162 10.18 7.01 -18.68
N ARG A 163 9.13 7.76 -19.06
CA ARG A 163 9.05 9.21 -18.82
C ARG A 163 7.78 9.70 -18.13
N GLN A 164 7.04 8.83 -17.44
CA GLN A 164 5.82 9.22 -16.73
C GLN A 164 5.90 8.90 -15.21
N PRO A 165 5.46 9.81 -14.32
CA PRO A 165 5.66 9.70 -12.86
C PRO A 165 4.64 8.78 -12.15
N SER A 166 4.27 7.66 -12.76
CA SER A 166 3.10 6.89 -12.32
C SER A 166 3.41 5.40 -12.29
N GLY A 167 3.83 4.90 -11.12
CA GLY A 167 4.39 3.55 -10.91
C GLY A 167 3.49 2.36 -11.26
N LEU A 168 3.99 1.15 -10.95
CA LEU A 168 3.55 -0.16 -11.49
C LEU A 168 2.05 -0.33 -11.76
N TRP A 169 1.21 0.08 -10.81
CA TRP A 169 -0.24 -0.06 -10.89
C TRP A 169 -0.88 0.78 -12.01
N TRP A 170 -0.33 1.95 -12.32
CA TRP A 170 -0.79 2.76 -13.45
C TRP A 170 -0.30 2.17 -14.78
N TYR A 171 0.94 1.66 -14.82
CA TYR A 171 1.49 1.01 -16.02
C TYR A 171 0.70 -0.24 -16.42
N VAL A 172 0.39 -1.13 -15.47
CA VAL A 172 -0.40 -2.34 -15.74
C VAL A 172 -1.84 -1.99 -16.15
N LYS A 173 -2.37 -0.85 -15.68
CA LYS A 173 -3.69 -0.36 -16.07
C LYS A 173 -3.74 0.07 -17.54
N ASN A 174 -2.71 0.78 -18.01
CA ASN A 174 -2.67 1.30 -19.39
C ASN A 174 -2.37 0.23 -20.45
N LEU A 175 -1.62 -0.81 -20.09
CA LEU A 175 -1.42 -2.03 -20.89
C LEU A 175 -2.72 -2.68 -21.35
N CYS A 176 -3.73 -2.66 -20.50
CA CYS A 176 -4.99 -3.33 -20.78
C CYS A 176 -5.92 -2.47 -21.67
N CYS A 177 -5.68 -1.16 -21.76
CA CYS A 177 -6.47 -0.23 -22.56
C CYS A 177 -5.93 -0.03 -23.99
N SER A 178 -4.71 -0.44 -24.29
CA SER A 178 -4.05 -0.23 -25.59
C SER A 178 -4.17 -1.41 -26.56
N ILE A 179 -4.91 -2.47 -26.19
CA ILE A 179 -5.13 -3.66 -27.03
C ILE A 179 -6.50 -3.63 -27.75
N ASP A 180 -7.31 -2.59 -27.50
CA ASP A 180 -8.58 -2.36 -28.22
C ASP A 180 -8.44 -1.16 -29.18
N CYS A 181 -7.66 -1.34 -30.25
CA CYS A 181 -7.69 -0.53 -31.49
C CYS A 181 -7.31 -1.42 -32.68
#